data_AF-A0A0K2TM49-F1
#
_entry.id   AF-A0A0K2TM49-F1
#
_cell.length_a   1.000
_cell.length_b   1.000
_cell.length_c   1.000
_cell.angle_alpha   90.00
_cell.angle_beta   90.00
_cell.angle_gamma   90.00
#
_symmetry.space_group_name_H-M   'P 1'
#
loop_
_entity.id
_entity.type
_entity.pdbx_description
1 polymer ?
#
loop_
_entity_poly.entity_id
_entity_poly.type
_entity_poly.pdbx_seq_one_letter_code
_entity_poly.pdbx_strand_id
1 'polypeptide(L)'
;MSECRLRVIDEAYNKLDKNKDGVINLDDVKGVYDVTKHPKFINGELTEDQILNKFLNIFESSSKNIDGNVTKSEFLEYYAGISASIDNDAYFDLMMRNAWKL
;
A
#
# COMPACT_ATOMS: atom_id res chain seq x y z
N MET A 1 -0.71 17.54 -5.07
CA MET A 1 0.13 16.42 -5.55
C MET A 1 0.61 16.74 -6.96
N SER A 2 1.89 16.49 -7.24
CA SER A 2 2.45 16.57 -8.61
C SER A 2 2.01 15.37 -9.45
N GLU A 3 1.89 15.54 -10.77
CA GLU A 3 1.51 14.46 -11.70
C GLU A 3 2.45 13.25 -11.63
N CYS A 4 3.75 13.46 -11.41
CA CYS A 4 4.72 12.37 -11.23
C CYS A 4 4.39 11.50 -10.01
N ARG A 5 3.95 12.10 -8.89
CA ARG A 5 3.58 11.36 -7.67
C ARG A 5 2.31 10.55 -7.89
N LEU A 6 1.33 11.15 -8.56
CA LEU A 6 0.09 10.45 -8.94
C LEU A 6 0.39 9.25 -9.83
N ARG A 7 1.31 9.38 -10.77
CA ARG A 7 1.67 8.29 -11.69
C ARG A 7 2.31 7.10 -10.97
N VAL A 8 3.26 7.32 -10.06
CA VAL A 8 3.85 6.20 -9.31
C VAL A 8 2.88 5.55 -8.33
N ILE A 9 1.96 6.32 -7.76
CA ILE A 9 0.88 5.78 -6.93
C ILE A 9 -0.04 4.91 -7.78
N ASP A 10 -0.41 5.36 -8.98
CA ASP A 10 -1.23 4.61 -9.92
C ASP A 10 -0.53 3.34 -10.44
N GLU A 11 0.77 3.42 -10.74
CA GLU A 11 1.60 2.27 -11.13
C GLU A 11 1.68 1.24 -9.97
N ALA A 12 1.89 1.70 -8.73
CA ALA A 12 1.89 0.83 -7.55
C ALA A 12 0.53 0.18 -7.32
N TYR A 13 -0.54 0.98 -7.42
CA TYR A 13 -1.91 0.52 -7.24
C TYR A 13 -2.28 -0.55 -8.27
N ASN A 14 -2.03 -0.30 -9.56
CA ASN A 14 -2.26 -1.29 -10.63
C ASN A 14 -1.42 -2.57 -10.46
N LYS A 15 -0.28 -2.50 -9.79
CA LYS A 15 0.55 -3.66 -9.52
C LYS A 15 0.01 -4.52 -8.38
N LEU A 16 -0.59 -3.88 -7.38
CA LEU A 16 -1.27 -4.54 -6.27
C LEU A 16 -2.61 -5.13 -6.71
N ASP A 17 -3.39 -4.35 -7.46
CA ASP A 17 -4.70 -4.72 -7.98
C ASP A 17 -4.57 -5.67 -9.17
N LYS A 18 -4.40 -6.97 -8.91
CA LYS A 18 -4.28 -7.98 -9.98
C LYS A 18 -5.61 -8.24 -10.67
N ASN A 19 -6.72 -8.17 -9.93
CA ASN A 19 -8.05 -8.41 -10.47
C ASN A 19 -8.60 -7.19 -11.26
N LYS A 20 -7.97 -6.02 -11.11
CA LYS A 20 -8.41 -4.74 -11.72
C LYS A 20 -9.83 -4.37 -11.32
N ASP A 21 -10.25 -4.78 -10.13
CA ASP A 21 -11.57 -4.48 -9.57
C ASP A 21 -11.60 -3.07 -8.97
N GLY A 22 -10.43 -2.41 -8.87
CA GLY A 22 -10.32 -1.07 -8.29
C GLY A 22 -10.38 -1.06 -6.76
N VAL A 23 -10.23 -2.24 -6.14
CA VAL A 23 -10.13 -2.46 -4.69
C VAL A 23 -9.03 -3.46 -4.39
N ILE A 24 -8.12 -3.11 -3.48
CA ILE A 24 -7.07 -4.02 -3.01
C ILE A 24 -7.61 -4.77 -1.79
N ASN A 25 -7.73 -6.09 -1.91
CA ASN A 25 -8.12 -6.97 -0.83
C ASN A 25 -6.91 -7.75 -0.27
N LEU A 26 -7.13 -8.51 0.82
CA LEU A 26 -6.08 -9.34 1.43
C LEU A 26 -5.42 -10.32 0.44
N ASP A 27 -6.20 -10.89 -0.47
CA ASP A 27 -5.71 -11.92 -1.41
C ASP A 27 -4.79 -11.32 -2.47
N ASP A 28 -5.11 -10.12 -2.98
CA ASP A 28 -4.27 -9.33 -3.87
C ASP A 28 -2.92 -8.99 -3.22
N VAL A 29 -2.94 -8.49 -1.98
CA VAL A 29 -1.71 -8.14 -1.26
C VAL A 29 -0.89 -9.38 -0.92
N LYS A 30 -1.53 -10.50 -0.56
CA LYS A 30 -0.85 -11.78 -0.30
C LYS A 30 -0.06 -12.28 -1.51
N GLY A 31 -0.57 -12.03 -2.72
CA GLY A 31 0.07 -12.44 -3.97
C GLY A 31 1.21 -11.53 -4.44
N VAL A 32 1.41 -10.37 -3.80
CA VAL A 32 2.39 -9.34 -4.19
C VAL A 32 3.39 -9.04 -3.08
N TYR A 33 2.94 -9.08 -1.83
CA TYR A 33 3.71 -8.77 -0.64
C TYR A 33 4.15 -10.06 0.08
N ASP A 34 5.44 -10.35 -0.03
CA ASP A 34 6.06 -11.48 0.65
C ASP A 34 6.22 -11.19 2.15
N VAL A 35 5.19 -11.54 2.94
CA VAL A 35 5.22 -11.39 4.42
C VAL A 35 6.26 -12.30 5.08
N THR A 36 6.80 -13.28 4.35
CA THR A 36 7.76 -14.27 4.89
C THR A 36 9.03 -13.63 5.42
N LYS A 37 9.37 -12.43 4.94
CA LYS A 37 10.52 -11.63 5.39
C LYS A 37 10.20 -10.67 6.54
N HIS A 38 8.94 -10.55 6.94
CA HIS A 38 8.55 -9.64 8.00
C HIS A 38 9.02 -10.19 9.35
N PRO A 39 9.77 -9.42 10.17
CA PRO A 39 10.36 -9.92 11.42
C PRO A 39 9.32 -10.52 12.39
N LYS A 40 8.11 -9.96 12.43
CA LYS A 40 7.01 -10.50 13.26
C LYS A 40 6.38 -11.79 12.71
N PHE A 41 6.49 -12.06 11.41
CA PHE A 41 6.09 -13.33 10.81
C PHE A 41 7.14 -14.41 11.14
N ILE A 42 8.41 -14.07 10.97
CA ILE A 42 9.55 -14.96 11.27
C ILE A 42 9.55 -15.35 12.76
N ASN A 43 9.20 -14.41 13.65
CA ASN A 43 9.11 -14.67 15.08
C ASN A 43 7.87 -15.50 15.47
N GLY A 44 6.95 -15.78 14.53
CA GLY A 44 5.71 -16.51 14.79
C GLY A 44 4.68 -15.75 15.63
N GLU A 45 4.88 -14.45 15.86
CA GLU A 45 3.97 -13.61 16.63
C GLU A 45 2.70 -13.25 15.87
N LEU A 46 2.80 -13.12 14.53
CA LEU A 46 1.68 -12.75 13.68
C LEU A 46 1.58 -13.70 12.49
N THR A 47 0.36 -14.09 12.14
CA THR A 47 0.09 -14.82 10.88
C THR A 47 0.17 -13.87 9.69
N GLU A 48 0.35 -14.44 8.50
CA GLU A 48 0.32 -13.69 7.23
C GLU A 48 -0.94 -12.81 7.12
N ASP A 49 -2.11 -13.40 7.39
CA ASP A 49 -3.40 -12.71 7.37
C ASP A 49 -3.46 -11.54 8.37
N GLN A 50 -2.89 -11.71 9.57
CA GLN A 50 -2.82 -10.64 10.57
C GLN A 50 -1.90 -9.49 10.15
N ILE A 51 -0.78 -9.80 9.49
CA ILE A 51 0.17 -8.80 8.99
C ILE A 51 -0.45 -8.04 7.83
N LEU A 52 -1.07 -8.76 6.89
CA LEU A 52 -1.75 -8.17 5.75
C LEU A 52 -2.95 -7.32 6.19
N ASN A 53 -3.74 -7.80 7.18
CA ASN A 53 -4.86 -7.04 7.71
C ASN A 53 -4.38 -5.77 8.45
N LYS A 54 -3.31 -5.86 9.24
CA LYS A 54 -2.67 -4.67 9.83
C LYS A 54 -2.16 -3.72 8.74
N PHE A 55 -1.62 -4.25 7.65
CA PHE A 55 -1.13 -3.46 6.53
C PHE A 55 -2.28 -2.71 5.86
N LEU A 56 -3.38 -3.37 5.51
CA LEU A 56 -4.58 -2.75 4.95
C LEU A 56 -5.15 -1.68 5.89
N ASN A 57 -5.24 -2.00 7.19
CA ASN A 57 -5.72 -1.08 8.20
C ASN A 57 -4.83 0.19 8.31
N ILE A 58 -3.54 0.14 7.97
CA ILE A 58 -2.71 1.36 7.91
C ILE A 58 -3.19 2.31 6.80
N PHE A 59 -3.61 1.79 5.65
CA PHE A 59 -4.15 2.59 4.55
C PHE A 59 -5.60 3.03 4.83
N GLU A 60 -6.42 2.13 5.38
CA GLU A 60 -7.80 2.44 5.80
C GLU A 60 -7.86 3.35 7.03
N SER A 61 -6.80 3.46 7.84
CA SER A 61 -6.77 4.36 9.00
C SER A 61 -6.93 5.84 8.62
N SER A 62 -6.67 6.21 7.37
CA SER A 62 -6.98 7.54 6.85
C SER A 62 -8.45 7.68 6.43
N SER A 63 -9.15 6.56 6.27
CA SER A 63 -10.53 6.47 5.83
C SER A 63 -11.49 6.22 7.00
N LYS A 64 -12.79 6.47 6.78
CA LYS A 64 -13.82 6.28 7.82
C LYS A 64 -14.29 4.83 7.95
N ASN A 65 -13.96 3.99 6.98
CA ASN A 65 -14.42 2.62 6.89
C ASN A 65 -13.21 1.68 6.89
N ILE A 66 -13.26 0.66 7.75
CA ILE A 66 -12.26 -0.40 7.83
C ILE A 66 -13.00 -1.67 7.40
N ASP A 67 -13.17 -1.83 6.10
CA ASP A 67 -13.87 -2.97 5.49
C ASP A 67 -12.89 -4.07 5.07
N GLY A 68 -11.57 -3.83 5.21
CA GLY A 68 -10.52 -4.75 4.77
C GLY A 68 -10.25 -4.65 3.26
N ASN A 69 -10.71 -3.56 2.62
CA ASN A 69 -10.58 -3.33 1.19
C ASN A 69 -10.07 -1.91 0.97
N VAL A 70 -8.89 -1.77 0.37
CA VAL A 70 -8.29 -0.46 0.11
C VAL A 70 -8.65 0.01 -1.29
N THR A 71 -9.52 1.01 -1.37
CA THR A 71 -9.87 1.65 -2.64
C THR A 71 -8.74 2.57 -3.11
N LYS A 72 -8.73 2.87 -4.41
CA LYS A 72 -7.77 3.83 -4.99
C LYS A 72 -7.81 5.19 -4.31
N SER A 73 -8.99 5.65 -3.90
CA SER A 73 -9.14 6.94 -3.21
C SER A 73 -8.44 6.93 -1.86
N GLU A 74 -8.61 5.86 -1.08
CA GLU A 74 -8.00 5.72 0.24
C GLU A 74 -6.49 5.59 0.16
N PHE A 75 -6.01 4.80 -0.81
CA PHE A 75 -4.59 4.68 -1.10
C PHE A 75 -3.98 6.04 -1.47
N LEU A 76 -4.66 6.81 -2.33
CA LEU A 76 -4.22 8.14 -2.72
C LEU A 76 -4.24 9.12 -1.55
N GLU A 77 -5.23 9.08 -0.68
CA GLU A 77 -5.35 9.97 0.48
C GLU A 77 -4.27 9.67 1.54
N TYR A 78 -3.99 8.39 1.78
CA TYR A 78 -2.85 7.96 2.61
C TYR A 78 -1.52 8.50 2.07
N TYR A 79 -1.26 8.29 0.77
CA TYR A 79 -0.06 8.81 0.13
C TYR A 79 -0.07 10.33 -0.02
N ALA A 80 -1.23 10.99 -0.01
CA ALA A 80 -1.32 12.45 0.06
C ALA A 80 -0.72 12.94 1.37
N GLY A 81 -1.05 12.29 2.50
CA GLY A 81 -0.46 12.59 3.80
C GLY A 81 1.06 12.36 3.85
N ILE A 82 1.54 11.24 3.31
CA ILE A 82 2.98 10.98 3.18
C ILE A 82 3.65 12.01 2.28
N SER A 83 3.02 12.33 1.14
CA SER A 83 3.53 13.32 0.19
C SER A 83 3.61 14.73 0.79
N ALA A 84 2.71 15.06 1.73
CA ALA A 84 2.76 16.32 2.47
C ALA A 84 3.96 16.37 3.43
N SER A 85 4.47 15.22 3.86
CA SER A 85 5.68 15.11 4.69
C SER A 85 6.98 14.98 3.86
N ILE A 86 6.88 14.89 2.53
CA ILE A 86 8.03 14.74 1.63
C ILE A 86 8.05 15.89 0.62
N ASP A 87 8.99 16.81 0.81
CA ASP A 87 9.19 17.95 -0.10
C ASP A 87 9.69 17.51 -1.48
N ASN A 88 10.55 16.49 -1.56
CA ASN A 88 11.21 16.10 -2.82
C ASN A 88 10.45 14.99 -3.58
N ASP A 89 9.91 15.32 -4.75
CA ASP A 89 9.21 14.40 -5.65
C ASP A 89 10.05 13.19 -6.06
N ALA A 90 11.36 13.38 -6.32
CA ALA A 90 12.25 12.30 -6.73
C ALA A 90 12.50 11.31 -5.58
N TYR A 91 12.53 11.80 -4.35
CA TYR A 91 12.65 10.93 -3.17
C TYR A 91 11.36 10.11 -2.97
N PHE A 92 10.20 10.74 -3.17
CA PHE A 92 8.91 10.05 -3.12
C PHE A 92 8.82 8.95 -4.20
N ASP A 93 9.19 9.27 -5.45
CA ASP A 93 9.23 8.31 -6.56
C ASP A 93 10.17 7.14 -6.24
N LEU A 94 11.39 7.41 -5.77
CA LEU A 94 12.35 6.37 -5.40
C LEU A 94 11.82 5.49 -4.25
N MET A 95 11.22 6.08 -3.23
CA MET A 95 10.64 5.35 -2.09
C MET A 95 9.50 4.43 -2.56
N MET A 96 8.60 4.93 -3.41
CA MET A 96 7.50 4.16 -3.99
C MET A 96 8.01 3.00 -4.85
N ARG A 97 8.99 3.26 -5.73
CA ARG A 97 9.59 2.22 -6.58
C ARG A 97 10.27 1.14 -5.76
N ASN A 98 10.97 1.50 -4.70
CA ASN A 98 11.64 0.53 -3.84
C ASN A 98 10.64 -0.28 -3.00
N ALA A 99 9.61 0.38 -2.46
CA ALA A 99 8.57 -0.25 -1.65
C ALA A 99 7.75 -1.26 -2.45
N TRP A 100 7.34 -0.87 -3.66
CA TRP A 100 6.45 -1.68 -4.52
C TRP A 100 7.18 -2.46 -5.62
N LYS A 101 8.52 -2.40 -5.63
CA LYS A 101 9.37 -3.04 -6.64
C LYS A 101 8.88 -2.70 -8.06
N LEU A 102 8.62 -1.41 -8.31
CA LEU A 102 8.24 -0.89 -9.64
C LEU A 102 9.46 -0.76 -10.55
#